data_AF-A0A967WFH7-F1
#
_entry.id   AF-A0A967WFH7-F1
#
_cell.length_a   1.000
_cell.length_b   1.000
_cell.length_c   1.000
_cell.angle_alpha   90.00
_cell.angle_beta   90.00
_cell.angle_gamma   90.00
#
_symmetry.space_group_name_H-M   'P 1'
#
loop_
_entity.id
_entity.type
_entity.pdbx_description
1 polymer ?
#
loop_
_entity_poly.entity_id
_entity_poly.type
_entity_poly.pdbx_seq_one_letter_code
_entity_poly.pdbx_strand_id
1 'polypeptide(L)'
;TLEWLGRMLGRLHAVGASQAFVHRPQLDPQSFGQASFEYLMESGFMPHELELSYRSLAEDLLARISLRYGEAGDFRRIRTHGDCHPGNILWRDDNYWFVDLDDCRTAPAIQDLWMLLSG
;
A
#
# COMPACT_ATOMS: atom_id res chain seq x y z
N THR A 1 22.45 3.42 9.99
CA THR A 1 22.11 2.95 8.64
C THR A 1 20.67 2.44 8.59
N LEU A 2 20.28 1.20 8.86
CA LEU A 2 18.83 0.84 8.83
C LEU A 2 18.02 1.31 10.06
N GLU A 3 18.64 1.31 11.24
CA GLU A 3 18.00 1.76 12.48
C GLU A 3 17.57 3.22 12.43
N TRP A 4 18.33 4.06 11.73
CA TRP A 4 18.05 5.49 11.64
C TRP A 4 16.86 5.74 10.70
N LEU A 5 16.73 4.96 9.63
CA LEU A 5 15.54 4.96 8.77
C LEU A 5 14.30 4.50 9.55
N GLY A 6 14.42 3.40 10.30
CA GLY A 6 13.33 2.90 11.15
C GLY A 6 12.88 3.94 12.19
N ARG A 7 13.82 4.66 12.81
CA ARG A 7 13.49 5.77 13.72
C ARG A 7 12.75 6.91 13.01
N MET A 8 13.17 7.30 11.81
CA MET A 8 12.49 8.37 11.05
C MET A 8 11.09 7.94 10.61
N LEU A 9 10.93 6.71 10.12
CA LEU A 9 9.64 6.17 9.73
C LEU A 9 8.69 6.05 10.94
N GLY A 10 9.21 5.63 12.10
CA GLY A 10 8.45 5.63 13.35
C GLY A 10 7.96 7.01 13.77
N ARG A 11 8.76 8.06 13.55
CA ARG A 11 8.33 9.46 13.78
C ARG A 11 7.24 9.90 12.79
N LEU A 12 7.39 9.54 11.51
CA LEU A 12 6.36 9.79 10.49
C LEU A 12 5.04 9.11 10.86
N HIS A 13 5.09 7.84 11.27
CA HIS A 13 3.91 7.08 11.72
C HIS A 13 3.29 7.62 12.99
N ALA A 14 4.08 8.13 13.94
CA ALA A 14 3.55 8.78 15.15
C ALA A 14 2.69 10.01 14.80
N VAL A 15 3.14 10.82 13.83
CA VAL A 15 2.34 11.92 13.28
C VAL A 15 1.15 11.38 12.46
N GLY A 16 1.36 10.36 11.65
CA GLY A 16 0.29 9.73 10.86
C GLY A 16 -0.84 9.16 11.72
N ALA A 17 -0.53 8.74 12.93
CA ALA A 17 -1.46 8.19 13.90
C ALA A 17 -2.21 9.23 14.75
N SER A 18 -1.81 10.52 14.70
CA SER A 18 -2.39 11.57 15.54
C SER A 18 -3.77 12.05 15.06
N GLN A 19 -4.10 11.83 13.79
CA GLN A 19 -5.36 12.21 13.18
C GLN A 19 -5.64 11.34 11.95
N ALA A 20 -6.92 11.06 11.68
CA ALA A 20 -7.35 10.37 10.46
C ALA A 20 -7.34 11.30 9.24
N PHE A 21 -7.18 10.73 8.04
CA PHE A 21 -7.55 11.45 6.82
C PHE A 21 -9.08 11.60 6.75
N VAL A 22 -9.54 12.74 6.22
CA VAL A 22 -10.97 12.99 5.98
C VAL A 22 -11.38 12.56 4.56
N HIS A 23 -10.51 12.79 3.58
CA HIS A 23 -10.83 12.58 2.15
C HIS A 23 -9.98 11.53 1.44
N ARG A 24 -8.77 11.24 1.95
CA ARG A 24 -7.90 10.24 1.33
C ARG A 24 -8.42 8.82 1.65
N PRO A 25 -8.35 7.89 0.68
CA PRO A 25 -8.92 6.57 0.83
C PRO A 25 -8.19 5.74 1.89
N GLN A 26 -8.81 4.62 2.26
CA GLN A 26 -8.18 3.58 3.03
C GLN A 26 -7.68 2.45 2.12
N LEU A 27 -6.66 1.73 2.58
CA LEU A 27 -6.24 0.50 1.92
C LEU A 27 -7.19 -0.64 2.31
N ASP A 28 -7.98 -1.09 1.35
CA ASP A 28 -8.91 -2.21 1.54
C ASP A 28 -9.02 -3.09 0.26
N PRO A 29 -9.30 -4.40 0.39
CA PRO A 29 -9.36 -5.31 -0.77
C PRO A 29 -10.46 -4.96 -1.78
N GLN A 30 -11.52 -4.27 -1.36
CA GLN A 30 -12.62 -3.93 -2.25
C GLN A 30 -12.19 -2.83 -3.22
N SER A 31 -11.66 -1.72 -2.74
CA SER A 31 -11.25 -0.58 -3.56
C SER A 31 -9.94 -0.86 -4.32
N PHE A 32 -8.95 -1.47 -3.67
CA PHE A 32 -7.63 -1.74 -4.27
C PHE A 32 -7.56 -3.03 -5.10
N GLY A 33 -8.46 -3.97 -4.83
CA GLY A 33 -8.49 -5.26 -5.52
C GLY A 33 -9.68 -5.35 -6.46
N GLN A 34 -10.86 -5.65 -5.90
CA GLN A 34 -12.05 -6.02 -6.65
C GLN A 34 -12.48 -4.95 -7.66
N ALA A 35 -12.62 -3.69 -7.22
CA ALA A 35 -13.06 -2.60 -8.09
C ALA A 35 -12.04 -2.30 -9.21
N SER A 36 -10.74 -2.45 -8.93
CA SER A 36 -9.68 -2.25 -9.94
C SER A 36 -9.68 -3.38 -10.97
N PHE A 37 -9.93 -4.62 -10.53
CA PHE A 37 -10.10 -5.78 -11.40
C PHE A 37 -11.31 -5.63 -12.33
N GLU A 38 -12.48 -5.29 -11.76
CA GLU A 38 -13.72 -5.06 -12.52
C GLU A 38 -13.52 -3.96 -13.56
N TYR A 39 -12.94 -2.83 -13.15
CA TYR A 39 -12.62 -1.74 -14.06
C TYR A 39 -11.75 -2.19 -15.25
N LEU A 40 -10.68 -2.97 -14.99
CA LEU A 40 -9.80 -3.42 -16.06
C LEU A 40 -10.51 -4.37 -17.03
N MET A 41 -11.35 -5.28 -16.53
CA MET A 41 -12.13 -6.21 -17.37
C MET A 41 -13.18 -5.49 -18.22
N GLU A 42 -13.75 -4.39 -17.72
CA GLU A 42 -14.75 -3.60 -18.45
C GLU A 42 -14.12 -2.56 -19.41
N SER A 43 -12.87 -2.14 -19.15
CA SER A 43 -12.21 -1.06 -19.88
C SER A 43 -11.76 -1.40 -21.30
N GLY A 44 -11.58 -2.68 -21.62
CA GLY A 44 -11.01 -3.12 -22.90
C GLY A 44 -9.53 -2.76 -23.11
N PHE A 45 -8.78 -2.40 -22.05
CA PHE A 45 -7.35 -2.05 -22.16
C PHE A 45 -6.43 -3.26 -22.40
N MET A 46 -6.91 -4.48 -22.12
CA MET A 46 -6.11 -5.69 -22.21
C MET A 46 -6.21 -6.35 -23.58
N PRO A 47 -5.10 -6.83 -24.17
CA PRO A 47 -5.15 -7.72 -25.32
C PRO A 47 -6.01 -8.96 -25.00
N HIS A 48 -6.94 -9.28 -25.88
CA HIS A 48 -7.91 -10.38 -25.67
C HIS A 48 -7.24 -11.73 -25.35
N GLU A 49 -6.05 -11.98 -25.89
CA GLU A 49 -5.26 -13.20 -25.64
C GLU A 49 -4.83 -13.34 -24.17
N LEU A 50 -4.68 -12.23 -23.44
CA LEU A 50 -4.26 -12.22 -22.04
C LEU A 50 -5.44 -12.29 -21.06
N GLU A 51 -6.65 -11.94 -21.51
CA GLU A 51 -7.82 -11.74 -20.63
C GLU A 51 -8.13 -12.98 -19.80
N LEU A 52 -8.17 -14.17 -20.43
CA LEU A 52 -8.48 -15.41 -19.72
C LEU A 52 -7.44 -15.71 -18.61
N SER A 53 -6.15 -15.56 -18.94
CA SER A 53 -5.06 -15.84 -18.00
C SER A 53 -5.04 -14.84 -16.85
N TYR A 54 -5.28 -13.56 -17.14
CA TYR A 54 -5.35 -12.51 -16.13
C TYR A 54 -6.57 -12.69 -15.22
N ARG A 55 -7.76 -12.93 -15.80
CA ARG A 55 -9.01 -13.15 -15.07
C ARG A 55 -8.86 -14.29 -14.08
N SER A 56 -8.42 -15.46 -14.56
CA SER A 56 -8.27 -16.64 -13.70
C SER A 56 -7.30 -16.41 -12.55
N LEU A 57 -6.18 -15.70 -12.79
CA LEU A 57 -5.20 -15.41 -11.75
C LEU A 57 -5.71 -14.36 -10.76
N ALA A 58 -6.33 -13.29 -11.25
CA ALA A 58 -6.86 -12.21 -10.43
C ALA A 58 -7.95 -12.72 -9.50
N GLU A 59 -8.89 -13.54 -9.99
CA GLU A 59 -9.94 -14.14 -9.17
C GLU A 59 -9.39 -15.02 -8.03
N ASP A 60 -8.40 -15.87 -8.31
CA ASP A 60 -7.72 -16.68 -7.27
C ASP A 60 -6.99 -15.81 -6.24
N LEU A 61 -6.27 -14.78 -6.69
CA LEU A 61 -5.55 -13.86 -5.81
C LEU A 61 -6.51 -13.04 -4.94
N LEU A 62 -7.59 -12.50 -5.50
CA LEU A 62 -8.58 -11.71 -4.77
C LEU A 62 -9.29 -12.53 -3.69
N ALA A 63 -9.60 -13.80 -3.97
CA ALA A 63 -10.14 -14.72 -2.98
C ALA A 63 -9.17 -14.94 -1.81
N ARG A 64 -7.87 -15.16 -2.11
CA ARG A 64 -6.82 -15.35 -1.10
C ARG A 64 -6.58 -14.07 -0.29
N ILE A 65 -6.54 -12.91 -0.92
CA ILE A 65 -6.38 -11.62 -0.24
C ILE A 65 -7.52 -11.39 0.73
N SER A 66 -8.76 -11.64 0.30
CA SER A 66 -9.95 -11.50 1.15
C SER A 66 -9.89 -12.42 2.37
N LEU A 67 -9.48 -13.68 2.18
CA LEU A 67 -9.28 -14.62 3.27
C LEU A 67 -8.21 -14.11 4.27
N ARG A 68 -7.04 -13.66 3.79
CA ARG A 68 -5.96 -13.17 4.66
C ARG A 68 -6.34 -11.89 5.41
N TYR A 69 -7.10 -10.99 4.79
CA TYR A 69 -7.65 -9.82 5.47
C TYR A 69 -8.64 -10.24 6.58
N GLY A 70 -9.48 -11.25 6.33
CA GLY A 70 -10.37 -11.81 7.35
C GLY A 70 -9.63 -12.44 8.52
N GLU A 71 -8.58 -13.21 8.25
CA GLU A 71 -7.72 -13.85 9.27
C GLU A 71 -6.92 -12.82 10.08
N ALA A 72 -6.47 -11.73 9.47
CA ALA A 72 -5.76 -10.65 10.15
C ALA A 72 -6.63 -9.92 11.19
N GLY A 73 -7.95 -9.97 11.03
CA GLY A 73 -8.91 -9.36 11.95
C GLY A 73 -8.77 -7.84 12.05
N ASP A 74 -9.04 -7.30 13.23
CA ASP A 74 -8.93 -5.87 13.48
C ASP A 74 -7.47 -5.44 13.69
N PHE A 75 -7.02 -4.51 12.85
CA PHE A 75 -5.70 -3.90 12.96
C PHE A 75 -5.80 -2.38 12.98
N ARG A 76 -4.87 -1.75 13.70
CA ARG A 76 -4.77 -0.29 13.74
C ARG A 76 -4.38 0.24 12.37
N ARG A 77 -5.15 1.21 11.87
CA ARG A 77 -4.83 1.98 10.67
C ARG A 77 -4.37 3.38 11.06
N ILE A 78 -3.40 3.90 10.32
CA ILE A 78 -2.84 5.24 10.48
C ILE A 78 -2.72 5.88 9.10
N ARG A 79 -2.43 7.18 9.04
CA ARG A 79 -1.99 7.79 7.78
C ARG A 79 -0.59 7.28 7.46
N THR A 80 -0.42 6.68 6.29
CA THR A 80 0.84 6.13 5.80
C THR A 80 1.30 6.90 4.57
N HIS A 81 2.58 6.77 4.23
CA HIS A 81 3.12 7.26 2.95
C HIS A 81 2.38 6.62 1.77
N GLY A 82 2.04 5.33 1.88
CA GLY A 82 1.28 4.59 0.87
C GLY A 82 2.17 3.93 -0.18
N ASP A 83 3.29 4.58 -0.52
CA ASP A 83 4.30 4.13 -1.49
C ASP A 83 5.75 4.30 -0.96
N CYS A 84 6.00 3.86 0.28
CA CYS A 84 7.29 4.03 0.95
C CYS A 84 8.32 2.97 0.51
N HIS A 85 8.94 3.20 -0.66
CA HIS A 85 10.04 2.39 -1.17
C HIS A 85 11.34 3.20 -1.32
N PRO A 86 12.53 2.59 -1.50
CA PRO A 86 13.80 3.33 -1.56
C PRO A 86 13.84 4.46 -2.61
N GLY A 87 13.10 4.34 -3.71
CA GLY A 87 12.98 5.40 -4.72
C GLY A 87 12.36 6.71 -4.21
N ASN A 88 11.55 6.66 -3.14
CA ASN A 88 10.84 7.79 -2.55
C ASN A 88 11.51 8.29 -1.26
N ILE A 89 12.74 7.84 -1.01
CA ILE A 89 13.52 8.21 0.17
C ILE A 89 14.83 8.82 -0.28
N LEU A 90 14.99 10.12 -0.07
CA LEU A 90 16.25 10.82 -0.33
C LEU A 90 17.12 10.77 0.92
N TRP A 91 18.41 10.50 0.72
CA TRP A 91 19.41 10.56 1.79
C TRP A 91 20.38 11.71 1.53
N ARG A 92 20.45 12.66 2.47
CA ARG A 92 21.35 13.81 2.39
C ARG A 92 21.64 14.36 3.78
N ASP A 93 22.90 14.72 4.04
CA ASP A 93 23.35 15.35 5.29
C ASP A 93 22.92 14.56 6.54
N ASP A 94 23.14 13.23 6.50
CA ASP A 94 22.70 12.27 7.53
C ASP A 94 21.20 12.31 7.84
N ASN A 95 20.39 12.82 6.90
CA ASN A 95 18.94 12.91 6.99
C ASN A 95 18.19 12.13 5.91
N TYR A 96 17.02 11.60 6.26
CA TYR A 96 16.10 10.89 5.38
C TYR A 96 14.92 11.81 5.11
N TRP A 97 14.66 12.03 3.82
CA TRP A 97 13.56 12.85 3.34
C TRP A 97 12.61 11.95 2.57
N PHE A 98 11.40 11.79 3.12
CA PHE A 98 10.32 11.12 2.43
C PHE A 98 9.69 12.09 1.45
N VAL A 99 9.61 11.69 0.19
CA VAL A 99 9.05 12.47 -0.92
C VAL A 99 7.93 11.68 -1.58
N ASP A 100 7.13 12.33 -2.41
CA ASP A 100 6.02 11.70 -3.13
C ASP A 100 4.87 11.21 -2.22
N LEU A 101 4.13 12.18 -1.68
CA LEU A 101 3.01 11.96 -0.75
C LEU A 101 1.64 11.99 -1.44
N ASP A 102 1.60 11.89 -2.76
CA ASP A 102 0.36 11.82 -3.54
C ASP A 102 -0.41 10.52 -3.24
N ASP A 103 0.29 9.43 -2.98
CA ASP A 103 -0.27 8.11 -2.65
C ASP A 103 -0.61 7.88 -1.16
N CYS A 104 -0.42 8.89 -0.32
CA CYS A 104 -0.76 8.82 1.10
C CYS A 104 -2.20 8.37 1.33
N ARG A 105 -2.38 7.43 2.27
CA ARG A 105 -3.67 6.78 2.53
C ARG A 105 -3.77 6.27 3.95
N THR A 106 -4.97 5.84 4.33
CA THR A 106 -5.21 5.21 5.64
C THR A 106 -4.92 3.72 5.53
N ALA A 107 -3.85 3.23 6.17
CA ALA A 107 -3.40 1.84 6.05
C ALA A 107 -2.72 1.34 7.35
N PRO A 108 -2.52 0.03 7.53
CA PRO A 108 -1.66 -0.46 8.61
C PRO A 108 -0.21 -0.01 8.39
N ALA A 109 0.53 0.22 9.47
CA ALA A 109 1.93 0.71 9.42
C ALA A 109 2.86 -0.19 8.59
N ILE A 110 2.53 -1.49 8.48
CA ILE A 110 3.27 -2.44 7.66
C ILE A 110 3.31 -2.02 6.18
N GLN A 111 2.31 -1.26 5.69
CA GLN A 111 2.27 -0.75 4.32
C GLN A 111 3.54 0.00 3.95
N ASP A 112 4.11 0.81 4.86
CA ASP A 112 5.32 1.56 4.58
C ASP A 112 6.62 0.79 4.93
N LEU A 113 6.49 -0.39 5.55
CA LEU A 113 7.63 -1.18 6.02
C LEU A 113 7.99 -2.31 5.05
N TRP A 114 6.99 -3.01 4.50
CA TRP A 114 7.25 -4.22 3.71
C TRP A 114 8.00 -3.91 2.41
N MET A 115 7.79 -2.73 1.82
CA MET A 115 8.50 -2.27 0.63
C MET A 115 9.98 -1.91 0.86
N LEU A 116 10.39 -1.77 2.12
CA LEU A 116 11.78 -1.54 2.51
C LEU A 116 12.53 -2.84 2.80
N LEU A 117 11.81 -3.97 2.91
CA LEU A 117 12.40 -5.28 3.10
C LEU A 117 12.91 -5.79 1.76
N SER A 118 14.21 -5.62 1.51
CA SER A 118 14.90 -6.39 0.48
C SER A 118 15.14 -7.80 0.99
N GLY A 119 14.61 -8.80 0.28
CA GLY A 119 15.05 -10.19 0.41
C GLY A 119 16.44 -10.40 -0.17
#